data_AF-A0AAV1JFG3-F1
#
_entry.id   AF-A0AAV1JFG3-F1
#
_cell.length_a   1.000
_cell.length_b   1.000
_cell.length_c   1.000
_cell.angle_alpha   90.00
_cell.angle_beta   90.00
_cell.angle_gamma   90.00
#
_symmetry.space_group_name_H-M   'P 1'
#
loop_
_entity.id
_entity.type
_entity.pdbx_description
1 polymer ?
#
loop_
_entity_poly.entity_id
_entity_poly.type
_entity_poly.pdbx_seq_one_letter_code
_entity_poly.pdbx_strand_id
1 'polypeptide(L)'
;MAEAGFYSVATGPKDADAAKCFLCGKELDGWESNDDPWEEHKSHAPKCAFVQLGKKENDLLLPEYLSIVKQYIINHIKELVEQSKEIIDEEVNKSKVDMYGRII
;
A
#
# COMPACT_ATOMS: atom_id res chain seq x y z
N MET A 1 1.44 13.13 10.98
CA MET A 1 1.08 11.94 10.17
C MET A 1 0.88 12.29 8.70
N ALA A 2 -0.05 13.20 8.35
CA ALA A 2 -0.35 13.57 6.97
C ALA A 2 0.87 14.05 6.16
N GLU A 3 1.75 14.86 6.74
CA GLU A 3 2.96 15.31 6.05
C GLU A 3 3.91 14.17 5.67
N ALA A 4 3.95 13.09 6.46
CA ALA A 4 4.70 11.87 6.16
C ALA A 4 3.94 10.90 5.23
N GLY A 5 2.81 11.34 4.66
CA GLY A 5 2.05 10.64 3.64
C GLY A 5 0.97 9.69 4.18
N PHE A 6 0.65 9.75 5.47
CA PHE A 6 -0.38 8.89 6.07
C PHE A 6 -1.77 9.52 6.04
N TYR A 7 -2.78 8.71 5.69
CA TYR A 7 -4.19 9.01 5.87
C TYR A 7 -4.85 7.94 6.75
N SER A 8 -5.90 8.30 7.49
CA SER A 8 -6.60 7.35 8.35
C SER A 8 -7.34 6.30 7.53
N VAL A 9 -7.26 5.05 7.97
CA VAL A 9 -8.03 3.91 7.44
C VAL A 9 -8.88 3.24 8.52
N ALA A 10 -9.06 3.93 9.65
CA ALA A 10 -9.83 3.44 10.78
C ALA A 10 -11.28 3.11 10.38
N THR A 11 -11.74 1.92 10.77
CA THR A 11 -13.11 1.44 10.52
C THR A 11 -13.95 1.43 11.80
N GLY A 12 -13.34 1.55 12.98
CA GLY A 12 -14.03 1.63 14.25
C GLY A 12 -13.11 1.87 15.46
N PRO A 13 -13.59 1.59 16.68
CA PRO A 13 -12.83 1.88 17.90
C PRO A 13 -11.60 1.00 18.13
N LYS A 14 -11.48 -0.13 17.43
CA LYS A 14 -10.38 -1.09 17.62
C LYS A 14 -9.12 -0.73 16.84
N ASP A 15 -9.29 0.03 15.77
CA ASP A 15 -8.28 0.45 14.80
C ASP A 15 -8.32 1.98 14.65
N ALA A 16 -8.70 2.68 15.72
CA ALA A 16 -9.05 4.11 15.70
C ALA A 16 -7.89 5.02 15.24
N ASP A 17 -6.65 4.55 15.35
CA ASP A 17 -5.43 5.24 14.96
C ASP A 17 -4.74 4.61 13.73
N ALA A 18 -5.35 3.59 13.11
CA ALA A 18 -4.80 2.96 11.92
C ALA A 18 -4.67 3.98 10.78
N ALA A 19 -3.47 4.02 10.19
CA ALA A 19 -3.13 4.95 9.13
C ALA A 19 -2.30 4.28 8.04
N LYS A 20 -2.54 4.66 6.79
CA LYS A 20 -1.93 4.06 5.61
C LYS A 20 -1.22 5.10 4.75
N CYS A 21 -0.05 4.75 4.23
CA CYS A 21 0.66 5.62 3.30
C CYS A 21 -0.02 5.62 1.92
N PHE A 22 -0.24 6.81 1.35
CA PHE A 22 -0.85 6.96 0.01
C PHE A 22 -0.04 6.35 -1.13
N LEU A 23 1.29 6.24 -0.98
CA LEU A 23 2.19 5.80 -2.05
C LEU A 23 2.55 4.32 -1.92
N CYS A 24 3.12 3.93 -0.78
CA CYS A 24 3.63 2.58 -0.60
C CYS A 24 2.59 1.61 -0.04
N GLY A 25 1.44 2.11 0.42
CA GLY A 25 0.38 1.31 1.01
C GLY A 25 0.71 0.72 2.38
N LYS A 26 1.85 1.09 3.01
CA LYS A 26 2.19 0.63 4.34
C LYS A 26 1.17 1.15 5.35
N GLU A 27 0.54 0.23 6.06
CA GLU A 27 -0.37 0.50 7.17
C GLU A 27 0.37 0.34 8.49
N LEU A 28 0.10 1.26 9.42
CA LEU A 28 0.63 1.33 10.78
C LEU A 28 -0.51 1.71 11.74
N ASP A 29 -0.52 1.08 12.90
CA ASP A 29 -1.43 1.30 14.03
C ASP A 29 -0.61 1.39 15.33
N GLY A 30 -1.27 1.72 16.45
CA GLY A 30 -0.63 1.80 17.77
C GLY A 30 0.24 3.04 17.95
N TRP A 31 -0.18 4.18 17.40
CA TRP A 31 0.57 5.43 17.43
C TRP A 31 0.63 6.04 18.84
N GLU A 32 1.84 6.36 19.28
CA GLU A 32 2.09 7.10 20.51
C GLU A 32 2.30 8.60 20.23
N SER A 33 2.03 9.44 21.23
CA SER A 33 2.12 10.90 21.09
C SER A 33 3.54 11.44 20.78
N ASN A 34 4.57 10.64 21.03
CA ASN A 34 5.98 10.93 20.81
C ASN A 34 6.54 10.33 19.52
N ASP A 35 5.73 9.60 18.76
CA ASP A 35 6.18 9.00 17.50
C ASP A 35 6.40 10.08 16.44
N ASP A 36 7.53 10.00 15.73
CA ASP A 36 7.76 10.80 14.54
C ASP A 36 7.27 10.03 13.30
N PRO A 37 6.25 10.53 12.59
CA PRO A 37 5.68 9.80 11.46
C PRO A 37 6.64 9.57 10.29
N TRP A 38 7.68 10.40 10.13
CA TRP A 38 8.69 10.20 9.08
C TRP A 38 9.63 9.07 9.45
N GLU A 39 10.10 9.03 10.70
CA GLU A 39 10.96 7.95 11.19
C GLU A 39 10.23 6.61 11.22
N GLU A 40 8.97 6.57 11.66
CA GLU A 40 8.15 5.36 11.61
C GLU A 40 7.95 4.87 10.17
N HIS A 41 7.60 5.77 9.24
CA HIS A 41 7.48 5.42 7.83
C HIS A 41 8.80 4.87 7.26
N LYS A 42 9.94 5.48 7.62
CA LYS A 42 11.25 5.09 7.11
C LYS A 42 11.69 3.73 7.68
N SER A 43 11.42 3.48 8.95
CA SER A 43 11.68 2.20 9.62
C SER A 43 10.87 1.07 8.99
N HIS A 44 9.57 1.30 8.77
CA HIS A 44 8.64 0.26 8.36
C HIS A 44 8.48 0.09 6.84
N ALA A 45 8.85 1.10 6.03
CA ALA A 45 8.84 1.03 4.57
C ALA A 45 9.99 1.85 3.94
N PRO A 46 11.27 1.47 4.16
CA PRO A 46 12.45 2.23 3.71
C PRO A 46 12.58 2.37 2.19
N LYS A 47 11.76 1.64 1.41
CA LYS A 47 11.72 1.66 -0.06
C LYS A 47 10.60 2.55 -0.64
N CYS A 48 9.86 3.26 0.20
CA CYS A 48 8.90 4.25 -0.26
C CYS A 48 9.65 5.47 -0.82
N ALA A 49 9.42 5.83 -2.08
CA ALA A 49 10.07 6.96 -2.73
C ALA A 49 9.74 8.27 -2.02
N PHE A 50 8.51 8.42 -1.50
CA PHE A 50 8.13 9.60 -0.73
C PHE A 50 8.94 9.74 0.57
N VAL A 51 9.06 8.66 1.36
CA VAL A 51 9.82 8.74 2.63
C VAL A 51 11.32 8.91 2.42
N GLN A 52 11.86 8.37 1.32
CA GLN A 52 13.27 8.58 0.94
C GLN A 52 13.59 10.04 0.63
N LEU A 53 12.61 10.82 0.16
CA LEU A 53 12.77 12.25 -0.09
C LEU A 53 12.76 13.05 1.20
N GLY A 54 11.95 12.66 2.20
CA GLY A 54 11.88 13.33 3.51
C GLY A 54 11.44 14.80 3.41
N LYS A 55 10.65 15.15 2.39
CA LYS A 55 10.22 16.50 2.05
C LYS A 55 8.71 16.59 1.95
N LYS A 56 8.16 17.76 2.25
CA LYS A 56 6.75 18.06 1.99
C LYS A 56 6.52 18.21 0.49
N GLU A 57 5.28 17.99 0.04
CA GLU A 57 4.91 18.06 -1.37
C GLU A 57 5.32 19.38 -2.05
N ASN A 58 5.10 20.51 -1.37
CA ASN A 58 5.42 21.84 -1.91
C ASN A 58 6.93 22.09 -2.09
N ASP A 59 7.77 21.28 -1.45
CA ASP A 59 9.24 21.40 -1.50
C ASP A 59 9.87 20.44 -2.51
N LEU A 60 9.05 19.67 -3.24
CA LEU A 60 9.52 18.71 -4.22
C LEU A 60 9.90 19.38 -5.53
N LEU A 61 11.09 19.03 -6.03
CA LEU A 61 11.47 19.32 -7.40
C LEU A 61 10.74 18.38 -8.36
N LEU A 62 10.57 18.81 -9.62
CA LEU A 62 9.89 18.01 -10.64
C LEU A 62 10.46 16.58 -10.77
N PRO A 63 11.78 16.31 -10.78
CA PRO A 63 12.30 14.94 -10.83
C PRO A 63 11.91 14.09 -9.62
N GLU A 64 11.81 14.71 -8.43
CA GLU A 64 11.41 14.05 -7.20
C GLU A 64 9.93 13.69 -7.25
N TYR A 65 9.09 14.64 -7.69
CA TYR A 65 7.67 14.40 -7.93
C TYR A 65 7.44 13.27 -8.96
N LEU A 66 8.18 13.27 -10.07
CA LEU A 66 8.09 12.20 -11.07
C LEU A 66 8.52 10.84 -10.51
N SER A 67 9.43 10.78 -9.54
CA SER A 67 9.81 9.52 -8.88
C SER A 67 8.65 8.92 -8.07
N ILE A 68 7.84 9.77 -7.42
CA ILE A 68 6.61 9.39 -6.71
C ILE A 68 5.59 8.86 -7.72
N VAL A 69 5.32 9.61 -8.79
CA VAL A 69 4.37 9.20 -9.85
C VAL A 69 4.77 7.85 -10.46
N LYS A 70 6.08 7.66 -10.74
CA LYS A 70 6.60 6.39 -11.23
C LYS A 70 6.30 5.24 -10.27
N GLN A 71 6.56 5.40 -8.97
CA GLN A 71 6.27 4.35 -7.99
C GLN A 71 4.76 4.09 -7.87
N TYR A 72 3.94 5.14 -7.90
CA TYR A 72 2.48 5.02 -7.90
C TYR A 72 2.00 4.13 -9.05
N ILE A 73 2.45 4.41 -10.29
CA ILE A 73 2.11 3.61 -11.47
C ILE A 73 2.55 2.16 -11.31
N ILE A 74 3.78 1.93 -10.80
CA ILE A 74 4.29 0.58 -10.56
C ILE A 74 3.42 -0.17 -9.55
N ASN A 75 3.02 0.47 -8.46
CA ASN A 75 2.19 -0.14 -7.43
C ASN A 75 0.80 -0.48 -7.98
N HIS A 76 0.19 0.45 -8.72
CA HIS A 76 -1.11 0.22 -9.35
C HIS A 76 -1.08 -0.95 -10.36
N ILE A 77 -0.05 -1.03 -11.20
CA ILE A 77 0.11 -2.16 -12.13
C ILE A 77 0.28 -3.48 -11.38
N LYS A 78 1.03 -3.50 -10.28
CA LYS A 78 1.19 -4.71 -9.46
C LYS A 78 -0.13 -5.17 -8.86
N GLU A 79 -0.93 -4.25 -8.33
CA GLU A 79 -2.27 -4.57 -7.79
C GLU A 79 -3.18 -5.16 -8.86
N LEU A 80 -3.23 -4.56 -10.05
CA LEU A 80 -4.01 -5.08 -11.19
C LEU A 80 -3.55 -6.49 -11.61
N VAL A 81 -2.24 -6.72 -11.63
CA VAL A 81 -1.67 -8.04 -11.95
C VAL A 81 -2.05 -9.07 -10.89
N GLU A 82 -2.03 -8.71 -9.60
CA GLU A 82 -2.36 -9.65 -8.53
C GLU A 82 -3.85 -10.03 -8.57
N GLN A 83 -4.74 -9.05 -8.74
CA GLN A 83 -6.18 -9.31 -8.94
C GLN A 83 -6.43 -10.21 -10.16
N SER A 84 -5.71 -9.98 -11.25
CA SER A 84 -5.84 -10.81 -12.46
C SER A 84 -5.43 -12.26 -12.20
N LYS A 85 -4.40 -12.50 -11.38
CA LYS A 85 -3.98 -13.86 -11.00
C LYS A 85 -5.04 -14.55 -10.14
N GLU A 86 -5.60 -13.86 -9.15
CA GLU A 86 -6.64 -14.42 -8.28
C GLU A 86 -7.84 -14.91 -9.11
N ILE A 87 -8.29 -14.10 -10.08
CA ILE A 87 -9.37 -14.47 -11.00
C ILE A 87 -9.01 -15.73 -11.80
N ILE A 88 -7.78 -15.81 -12.32
CA ILE A 88 -7.33 -16.97 -13.09
C ILE A 88 -7.28 -18.22 -12.19
N ASP A 89 -6.74 -18.10 -10.98
CA ASP A 89 -6.63 -19.21 -10.04
C ASP A 89 -7.99 -19.74 -9.61
N GLU A 90 -8.97 -18.86 -9.39
CA GLU A 90 -10.36 -19.24 -9.14
C GLU A 90 -10.96 -20.02 -10.30
N GLU A 91 -10.76 -19.57 -11.54
CA GLU A 91 -11.31 -20.22 -12.73
C GLU A 91 -10.68 -21.60 -12.98
N VAL A 92 -9.37 -21.72 -12.76
CA VAL A 92 -8.65 -22.99 -12.81
C VAL A 92 -9.18 -23.95 -11.76
N ASN A 93 -9.44 -23.47 -10.54
CA ASN A 93 -9.97 -24.30 -9.46
C ASN A 93 -11.41 -24.77 -9.75
N LYS A 94 -12.28 -23.90 -10.27
CA LYS A 94 -13.63 -24.28 -10.72
C LYS A 94 -13.57 -25.36 -11.80
N SER A 95 -12.72 -25.18 -12.80
CA SER A 95 -12.52 -26.14 -13.89
C SER A 95 -12.06 -27.52 -13.38
N LYS A 96 -11.18 -27.56 -12.37
CA LYS A 96 -10.76 -28.82 -11.73
C LYS A 96 -11.92 -29.50 -11.02
N VAL A 97 -12.70 -28.76 -10.23
CA VAL A 97 -13.87 -29.30 -9.51
C VAL A 97 -14.87 -29.89 -10.50
N ASP A 98 -15.17 -29.19 -11.60
CA ASP A 98 -16.10 -29.67 -12.63
C ASP A 98 -15.61 -30.93 -13.34
N MET A 99 -14.30 -31.07 -13.56
CA MET A 99 -13.71 -32.25 -14.19
C MET A 99 -13.75 -33.49 -13.28
N TYR A 100 -13.43 -33.33 -12.00
CA TYR A 100 -13.37 -34.46 -11.05
C TYR A 100 -14.73 -34.77 -10.39
N GLY A 101 -15.66 -33.82 -10.34
CA GLY A 101 -17.01 -34.00 -9.82
C GLY A 101 -17.97 -34.76 -10.74
N ARG A 102 -17.60 -34.99 -12.01
CA ARG A 102 -18.38 -35.77 -12.99
C ARG A 102 -18.06 -37.27 -13.00
N ILE A 103 -17.18 -37.75 -12.11
CA ILE A 103 -16.68 -39.15 -12.11
C ILE A 103 -17.38 -40.04 -11.06
N ILE A 104 -18.33 -39.50 -10.28
CA ILE A 104 -19.15 -40.24 -9.30
C ILE A 104 -20.62 -40.25 -9.67
#